data_AF-A0A849SEZ0-F1
#
_entry.id   AF-A0A849SEZ0-F1
#
_cell.length_a   1.000
_cell.length_b   1.000
_cell.length_c   1.000
_cell.angle_alpha   90.00
_cell.angle_beta   90.00
_cell.angle_gamma   90.00
#
_symmetry.space_group_name_H-M   'P 1'
#
loop_
_entity.id
_entity.type
_entity.pdbx_description
1 polymer ?
#
loop_
_entity_poly.entity_id
_entity_poly.type
_entity_poly.pdbx_seq_one_letter_code
_entity_poly.pdbx_strand_id
1 'polypeptide(L)'
;MLAMLSALVLAIPGPLAHTYSIVARDSVTGEMGVAVQSHYFSVGPIVPWAEAGVGVVATQSLVLVDYGPNGLELMRRGFTASQALDMLKHGDANPDVRQVAMIDAKGNVAAHTGKACIPDAGFRTGRQYSVQANLMANDKVWPAMAAAYEHAKGDLAERMMQALEAGERVGGDIRGRQSAAMVVVKAKSSGKPWVDRVIDLRVEDHAQPLVELRRLIRLRRAYNAEDAGDNAIAAGRANEALERYEEAMRLAPDVVELQFWAAVSMYTGGREPEARTVFRRVFAKEARWVPLIERLSRVGLFPDDAAKIRDVTSLAVKGARW
;
A
#
# COMPACT_ATOMS: atom_id res chain seq x y z
N MET A 1 -23.52 -17.16 50.77
CA MET A 1 -22.33 -16.30 50.92
C MET A 1 -21.66 -16.19 49.56
N LEU A 2 -22.14 -15.24 48.76
CA LEU A 2 -21.77 -15.06 47.35
C LEU A 2 -20.77 -13.90 47.31
N ALA A 3 -19.48 -14.19 47.18
CA ALA A 3 -18.45 -13.16 47.08
C ALA A 3 -18.30 -12.77 45.60
N MET A 4 -18.82 -11.59 45.27
CA MET A 4 -18.49 -10.84 44.05
C MET A 4 -16.97 -10.76 43.92
N LEU A 5 -16.38 -11.43 42.92
CA LEU A 5 -15.10 -11.01 42.39
C LEU A 5 -15.35 -9.69 41.64
N SER A 6 -15.02 -8.59 42.32
CA SER A 6 -15.00 -7.24 41.80
C SER A 6 -14.17 -7.16 40.52
N ALA A 7 -14.87 -7.00 39.40
CA ALA A 7 -14.34 -6.52 38.15
C ALA A 7 -13.71 -5.14 38.37
N LEU A 8 -12.39 -5.07 38.36
CA LEU A 8 -11.66 -3.83 38.11
C LEU A 8 -10.53 -4.13 37.13
N VAL A 9 -10.90 -4.62 35.95
CA VAL A 9 -10.12 -4.32 34.75
C VAL A 9 -10.32 -2.81 34.56
N LEU A 10 -9.32 -1.99 34.87
CA LEU A 10 -9.32 -0.60 34.42
C LEU A 10 -9.57 -0.64 32.91
N ALA A 11 -10.74 -0.18 32.49
CA ALA A 11 -11.09 -0.07 31.09
C ALA A 11 -10.21 1.01 30.48
N ILE A 12 -9.01 0.63 30.01
CA ILE A 12 -8.18 1.49 29.18
C ILE A 12 -8.91 1.60 27.83
N PRO A 13 -9.46 2.77 27.47
CA PRO A 13 -10.16 2.93 26.21
C PRO A 13 -9.18 2.83 25.04
N GLY A 14 -9.54 2.05 24.02
CA GLY A 14 -8.80 1.90 22.76
C GLY A 14 -9.20 0.61 22.04
N PRO A 15 -9.23 0.58 20.69
CA PRO A 15 -9.52 -0.65 19.97
C PRO A 15 -8.39 -1.67 20.19
N LEU A 16 -8.76 -2.92 20.45
CA LEU A 16 -7.83 -4.06 20.44
C LEU A 16 -7.51 -4.40 18.98
N ALA A 17 -6.37 -3.93 18.48
CA ALA A 17 -5.85 -4.31 17.17
C ALA A 17 -4.70 -5.30 17.37
N HIS A 18 -4.94 -6.57 17.05
CA HIS A 18 -3.91 -7.61 17.10
C HIS A 18 -3.32 -7.82 15.72
N THR A 19 -2.00 -7.76 15.66
CA THR A 19 -1.38 -7.14 14.51
C THR A 19 0.06 -7.58 14.42
N TYR A 20 0.53 -7.87 13.20
CA TYR A 20 1.93 -7.82 12.88
C TYR A 20 2.16 -6.78 11.78
N SER A 21 3.24 -6.03 11.94
CA SER A 21 3.56 -4.93 11.04
C SER A 21 5.07 -4.76 10.90
N ILE A 22 5.44 -4.01 9.87
CA ILE A 22 6.80 -3.61 9.57
C ILE A 22 6.82 -2.10 9.31
N VAL A 23 7.81 -1.43 9.89
CA VAL A 23 8.26 -0.09 9.46
C VAL A 23 9.62 -0.24 8.82
N ALA A 24 9.86 0.43 7.70
CA ALA A 24 11.11 0.29 6.98
C ALA A 24 11.48 1.55 6.19
N ARG A 25 12.79 1.77 6.01
CA ARG A 25 13.35 2.76 5.10
C ARG A 25 14.31 2.08 4.14
N ASP A 26 14.15 2.34 2.85
CA ASP A 26 15.07 1.87 1.84
C ASP A 26 16.37 2.66 1.91
N SER A 27 17.51 1.98 2.13
CA SER A 27 18.82 2.63 2.18
C SER A 27 19.27 3.21 0.84
N VAL A 28 18.71 2.75 -0.28
CA VAL A 28 19.10 3.21 -1.62
C VAL A 28 18.26 4.41 -2.06
N THR A 29 16.92 4.26 -2.05
CA THR A 29 16.01 5.32 -2.53
C THR A 29 15.67 6.34 -1.46
N GLY A 30 15.80 5.96 -0.18
CA GLY A 30 15.35 6.75 0.95
C GLY A 30 13.84 6.71 1.18
N GLU A 31 13.08 5.98 0.36
CA GLU A 31 11.65 5.74 0.58
C GLU A 31 11.43 5.13 1.96
N MET A 32 10.29 5.46 2.57
CA MET A 32 9.91 4.94 3.88
C MET A 32 8.51 4.37 3.80
N GLY A 33 8.23 3.32 4.57
CA GLY A 33 6.91 2.73 4.56
C GLY A 33 6.53 2.00 5.84
N VAL A 34 5.23 1.74 5.93
CA VAL A 34 4.60 0.91 6.94
C VAL A 34 3.71 -0.11 6.24
N ALA A 35 3.78 -1.37 6.65
CA ALA A 35 2.85 -2.39 6.18
C ALA A 35 2.34 -3.21 7.36
N VAL A 36 1.07 -3.62 7.31
CA VAL A 36 0.37 -4.23 8.43
C VAL A 36 -0.65 -5.27 7.97
N GLN A 37 -0.82 -6.32 8.77
CA GLN A 37 -1.96 -7.24 8.70
C GLN A 37 -2.56 -7.41 10.10
N SER A 38 -3.89 -7.45 10.19
CA SER A 38 -4.61 -7.68 11.44
C SER A 38 -5.88 -8.50 11.27
N HIS A 39 -6.28 -9.27 12.28
CA HIS A 39 -7.67 -9.73 12.42
C HIS A 39 -8.51 -8.64 13.13
N TYR A 40 -8.59 -7.48 12.49
CA TYR A 40 -9.35 -6.31 12.94
C TYR A 40 -9.96 -5.68 11.69
N PHE A 41 -11.21 -5.24 11.76
CA PHE A 41 -11.84 -4.58 10.62
C PHE A 41 -11.16 -3.24 10.34
N SER A 42 -10.72 -3.01 9.11
CA SER A 42 -10.16 -1.72 8.68
C SER A 42 -8.96 -1.24 9.50
N VAL A 43 -7.85 -1.98 9.47
CA VAL A 43 -6.61 -1.59 10.19
C VAL A 43 -5.89 -0.36 9.59
N GLY A 44 -6.17 -0.04 8.32
CA GLY A 44 -5.44 0.97 7.54
C GLY A 44 -5.46 2.41 8.07
N PRO A 45 -6.57 2.92 8.64
CA PRO A 45 -6.59 4.24 9.28
C PRO A 45 -5.91 4.30 10.66
N ILE A 46 -5.58 3.15 11.26
CA ILE A 46 -5.20 3.06 12.67
C ILE A 46 -3.70 2.91 12.84
N VAL A 47 -3.11 1.92 12.16
CA VAL A 47 -1.72 1.50 12.40
C VAL A 47 -0.70 2.27 11.56
N PRO A 48 -0.82 2.36 10.22
CA PRO A 48 0.25 2.90 9.39
C PRO A 48 0.19 4.42 9.24
N TRP A 49 1.23 5.10 9.72
CA TRP A 49 1.44 6.53 9.56
C TRP A 49 2.75 6.78 8.83
N ALA A 50 2.73 7.66 7.83
CA ALA A 50 3.89 7.93 7.00
C ALA A 50 3.86 9.35 6.43
N GLU A 51 5.02 9.99 6.42
CA GLU A 51 5.21 11.31 5.83
C GLU A 51 6.59 11.44 5.19
N ALA A 52 6.59 11.85 3.91
CA ALA A 52 7.80 12.00 3.13
C ALA A 52 8.74 13.03 3.75
N GLY A 53 10.03 12.69 3.84
CA GLY A 53 11.03 13.55 4.46
C GLY A 53 10.95 13.70 5.99
N VAL A 54 9.97 13.06 6.65
CA VAL A 54 9.79 13.13 8.11
C VAL A 54 10.03 11.78 8.76
N GLY A 55 9.23 10.76 8.43
CA GLY A 55 9.34 9.46 9.06
C GLY A 55 8.11 8.58 8.86
N VAL A 56 8.11 7.44 9.55
CA VAL A 56 7.04 6.44 9.57
C VAL A 56 6.81 5.91 10.97
N VAL A 57 5.55 5.61 11.30
CA VAL A 57 5.13 5.10 12.61
C VAL A 57 4.11 3.98 12.41
N ALA A 58 4.29 2.87 13.14
CA ALA A 58 3.28 1.85 13.36
C ALA A 58 2.88 1.85 14.84
N THR A 59 1.60 2.05 15.15
CA THR A 59 1.04 1.96 16.53
C THR A 59 -0.02 0.86 16.58
N GLN A 60 0.10 -0.10 17.50
CA GLN A 60 -0.73 -1.30 17.57
C GLN A 60 -0.90 -1.86 19.00
N SER A 61 -1.57 -3.01 19.15
CA SER A 61 -2.02 -3.61 20.42
C SER A 61 -3.23 -2.87 21.01
N LEU A 62 -3.22 -2.48 22.29
CA LEU A 62 -4.21 -1.53 22.81
C LEU A 62 -3.84 -0.15 22.27
N VAL A 63 -4.35 0.18 21.08
CA VAL A 63 -3.87 1.33 20.30
C VAL A 63 -4.20 2.65 20.99
N LEU A 64 -3.21 3.54 21.05
CA LEU A 64 -3.44 4.97 21.18
C LEU A 64 -3.02 5.61 19.85
N VAL A 65 -4.03 6.02 19.06
CA VAL A 65 -3.82 6.49 17.67
C VAL A 65 -2.85 7.66 17.62
N ASP A 66 -2.88 8.52 18.64
CA ASP A 66 -2.05 9.72 18.78
C ASP A 66 -0.54 9.48 18.62
N TYR A 67 -0.02 8.28 18.92
CA TYR A 67 1.39 7.94 18.68
C TYR A 67 1.79 8.12 17.21
N GLY A 68 0.87 7.87 16.27
CA GLY A 68 1.07 8.05 14.83
C GLY A 68 1.37 9.51 14.45
N PRO A 69 0.38 10.40 14.47
CA PRO A 69 0.55 11.80 14.09
C PRO A 69 1.50 12.57 15.01
N ASN A 70 1.50 12.30 16.33
CA ASN A 70 2.40 13.00 17.25
C ASN A 70 3.86 12.54 17.11
N GLY A 71 4.09 11.27 16.78
CA GLY A 71 5.43 10.77 16.45
C GLY A 71 5.98 11.45 15.19
N LEU A 72 5.16 11.57 14.15
CA LEU A 72 5.51 12.31 12.94
C LEU A 72 5.78 13.80 13.23
N GLU A 73 4.95 14.45 14.06
CA GLU A 73 5.17 15.85 14.47
C GLU A 73 6.50 16.05 15.21
N LEU A 74 6.84 15.17 16.15
CA LEU A 74 8.13 15.23 16.85
C LEU A 74 9.30 15.04 15.88
N MET A 75 9.21 14.07 14.97
CA MET A 75 10.24 13.86 13.94
C MET A 75 10.35 15.05 12.99
N ARG A 76 9.24 15.69 12.63
CA ARG A 76 9.20 16.91 11.81
C ARG A 76 9.92 18.08 12.50
N ARG A 77 9.81 18.17 13.83
CA ARG A 77 10.52 19.14 14.67
C ARG A 77 12.01 18.82 14.88
N GLY A 78 12.50 17.73 14.30
CA GLY A 78 13.92 17.37 14.29
C GLY A 78 14.36 16.38 15.38
N PHE A 79 13.43 15.87 16.19
CA PHE A 79 13.72 14.79 17.12
C PHE A 79 13.98 13.47 16.37
N THR A 80 14.86 12.63 16.90
CA THR A 80 15.04 11.28 16.34
C THR A 80 13.85 10.39 16.67
N ALA A 81 13.69 9.28 15.95
CA ALA A 81 12.66 8.28 16.26
C ALA A 81 12.69 7.81 17.72
N SER A 82 13.89 7.62 18.30
CA SER A 82 14.05 7.22 19.70
C SER A 82 13.58 8.31 20.67
N GLN A 83 13.98 9.56 20.43
CA GLN A 83 13.56 10.69 21.25
C GLN A 83 12.04 10.89 21.18
N ALA A 84 11.47 10.81 19.97
CA ALA A 84 10.03 10.92 19.77
C ALA A 84 9.26 9.82 20.53
N LEU A 85 9.69 8.56 20.39
CA LEU A 85 9.06 7.43 21.07
C LEU A 85 9.14 7.56 22.60
N ASP A 86 10.31 7.95 23.13
CA ASP A 86 10.46 8.14 24.57
C ASP A 86 9.58 9.28 25.09
N MET A 87 9.52 10.43 24.40
CA MET A 87 8.63 11.53 24.79
C MET A 87 7.16 11.11 24.83
N LEU A 88 6.70 10.34 23.83
CA LEU A 88 5.33 9.84 23.79
C LEU A 88 5.04 8.86 24.92
N LYS A 89 5.96 7.94 25.21
CA LYS A 89 5.84 6.99 26.33
C LYS A 89 5.77 7.69 27.68
N HIS A 90 6.54 8.76 27.89
CA HIS A 90 6.48 9.53 29.14
C HIS A 90 5.16 10.31 29.28
N GLY A 91 4.52 10.67 28.17
CA GLY A 91 3.21 11.33 28.15
C GLY A 91 2.01 10.38 28.22
N ASP A 92 2.20 9.07 28.03
CA ASP A 92 1.15 8.06 28.12
C ASP A 92 1.07 7.53 29.55
N ALA A 93 -0.13 7.50 30.13
CA ALA A 93 -0.35 6.90 31.44
C ALA A 93 -0.25 5.37 31.43
N ASN A 94 -0.37 4.73 30.26
CA ASN A 94 -0.40 3.29 30.08
C ASN A 94 0.54 2.81 28.95
N PRO A 95 1.84 3.14 28.95
CA PRO A 95 2.76 2.76 27.87
C PRO A 95 2.98 1.24 27.83
N ASP A 96 2.74 0.54 28.94
CA ASP A 96 2.93 -0.90 29.08
C ASP A 96 1.92 -1.74 28.27
N VAL A 97 0.80 -1.17 27.80
CA VAL A 97 -0.17 -1.88 26.93
C VAL A 97 0.02 -1.53 25.44
N ARG A 98 1.00 -0.69 25.11
CA ARG A 98 1.24 -0.20 23.74
C ARG A 98 2.30 -1.03 23.04
N GLN A 99 2.17 -1.15 21.73
CA GLN A 99 3.25 -1.60 20.86
C GLN A 99 3.44 -0.59 19.73
N VAL A 100 4.65 -0.06 19.58
CA VAL A 100 4.94 1.04 18.65
C VAL A 100 6.30 0.85 18.01
N ALA A 101 6.42 1.14 16.72
CA ALA A 101 7.70 1.25 16.02
C ALA A 101 7.74 2.51 15.16
N MET A 102 8.90 3.15 15.09
CA MET A 102 9.12 4.41 14.38
C MET A 102 10.45 4.39 13.62
N ILE A 103 10.48 5.05 12.48
CA ILE A 103 11.71 5.37 11.75
C ILE A 103 11.67 6.82 11.31
N ASP A 104 12.72 7.57 11.60
CA ASP A 104 12.86 8.94 11.10
C ASP A 104 13.51 9.00 9.71
N ALA A 105 13.45 10.16 9.05
CA ALA A 105 14.02 10.36 7.72
C ALA A 105 15.54 10.10 7.61
N LYS A 106 16.26 10.10 8.75
CA LYS A 106 17.70 9.78 8.84
C LYS A 106 17.95 8.28 9.02
N GLY A 107 16.90 7.49 9.20
CA GLY A 107 16.97 6.04 9.34
C GLY A 107 17.20 5.56 10.78
N ASN A 108 17.08 6.43 11.80
CA ASN A 108 17.11 5.94 13.18
C ASN A 108 15.82 5.17 13.46
N VAL A 109 15.95 4.03 14.13
CA VAL A 109 14.84 3.11 14.42
C VAL A 109 14.57 3.12 15.91
N ALA A 110 13.30 3.15 16.29
CA ALA A 110 12.86 2.95 17.67
C ALA A 110 11.66 2.01 17.71
N ALA A 111 11.63 1.12 18.69
CA ALA A 111 10.53 0.19 18.89
C ALA A 111 10.27 -0.03 20.38
N HIS A 112 9.02 -0.30 20.72
CA HIS A 112 8.54 -0.59 22.07
C HIS A 112 7.46 -1.66 22.01
N THR A 113 7.61 -2.70 22.84
CA THR A 113 6.52 -3.63 23.19
C THR A 113 6.36 -3.53 24.70
N GLY A 114 5.22 -3.00 25.14
CA GLY A 114 4.92 -2.89 26.55
C GLY A 114 4.74 -4.26 27.21
N LYS A 115 5.12 -4.36 28.48
CA LYS A 115 5.09 -5.62 29.24
C LYS A 115 3.68 -6.21 29.46
N ALA A 116 2.64 -5.42 29.22
CA ALA A 116 1.24 -5.80 29.33
C ALA A 116 0.56 -5.98 27.95
N CYS A 117 1.32 -5.97 26.85
CA CYS A 117 0.83 -6.53 25.59
C CYS A 117 0.51 -8.02 25.78
N ILE A 118 -0.57 -8.50 25.16
CA ILE A 118 -0.94 -9.92 25.27
C ILE A 118 0.22 -10.78 24.72
N PRO A 119 0.62 -11.88 25.40
CA PRO A 119 1.78 -12.70 25.05
C PRO A 119 1.84 -13.19 23.59
N ASP A 120 3.01 -13.73 23.24
CA ASP A 120 3.46 -13.86 21.86
C ASP A 120 3.48 -12.47 21.18
N ALA A 121 4.05 -11.53 21.95
CA ALA A 121 4.31 -10.16 21.55
C ALA A 121 5.80 -9.82 21.65
N GLY A 122 6.31 -9.18 20.61
CA GLY A 122 7.71 -8.82 20.52
C GLY A 122 8.00 -7.99 19.28
N PHE A 123 9.27 -7.61 19.15
CA PHE A 123 9.77 -6.92 17.97
C PHE A 123 11.20 -7.37 17.64
N ARG A 124 11.64 -7.05 16.44
CA ARG A 124 13.04 -7.11 16.01
C ARG A 124 13.36 -5.87 15.20
N THR A 125 14.41 -5.17 15.60
CA THR A 125 14.98 -4.05 14.87
C THR A 125 16.21 -4.50 14.09
N GLY A 126 16.37 -3.99 12.87
CA GLY A 126 17.60 -4.14 12.12
C GLY A 126 17.99 -2.84 11.42
N ARG A 127 18.82 -2.92 10.38
CA ARG A 127 19.30 -1.73 9.68
C ARG A 127 18.16 -1.02 8.96
N GLN A 128 17.69 0.10 9.52
CA GLN A 128 16.61 0.93 8.97
C GLN A 128 15.27 0.19 8.81
N TYR A 129 14.97 -0.76 9.71
CA TYR A 129 13.65 -1.39 9.78
C TYR A 129 13.33 -1.88 11.21
N SER A 130 12.04 -2.05 11.49
CA SER A 130 11.54 -2.82 12.64
C SER A 130 10.34 -3.65 12.23
N VAL A 131 10.29 -4.88 12.70
CA VAL A 131 9.10 -5.75 12.65
C VAL A 131 8.58 -5.97 14.06
N GLN A 132 7.27 -5.96 14.24
CA GLN A 132 6.63 -6.06 15.54
C GLN A 132 5.32 -6.81 15.42
N ALA A 133 4.99 -7.59 16.44
CA ALA A 133 3.76 -8.35 16.50
C ALA A 133 3.26 -8.54 17.94
N ASN A 134 1.95 -8.74 18.12
CA ASN A 134 1.31 -9.06 19.40
C ASN A 134 0.10 -9.97 19.22
N LEU A 135 -0.20 -10.82 20.22
CA LEU A 135 -1.21 -11.88 20.13
C LEU A 135 -1.00 -12.80 18.91
N MET A 136 0.24 -13.23 18.70
CA MET A 136 0.55 -14.16 17.63
C MET A 136 0.22 -15.59 18.04
N ALA A 137 0.10 -16.49 17.05
CA ALA A 137 -0.04 -17.91 17.31
C ALA A 137 1.21 -18.53 17.97
N ASN A 138 2.36 -17.85 17.88
CA ASN A 138 3.64 -18.22 18.49
C ASN A 138 4.68 -17.08 18.37
N ASP A 139 5.79 -17.23 19.08
CA ASP A 139 6.92 -16.31 19.11
C ASP A 139 7.81 -16.28 17.84
N LYS A 140 7.52 -17.09 16.82
CA LYS A 140 8.32 -17.20 15.59
C LYS A 140 7.91 -16.21 14.51
N VAL A 141 6.80 -15.50 14.68
CA VAL A 141 6.26 -14.56 13.67
C VAL A 141 7.24 -13.42 13.35
N TRP A 142 7.60 -12.57 14.33
CA TRP A 142 8.50 -11.43 14.06
C TRP A 142 9.95 -11.87 13.71
N PRO A 143 10.50 -12.99 14.22
CA PRO A 143 11.72 -13.58 13.66
C PRO A 143 11.64 -13.90 12.18
N ALA A 144 10.56 -14.54 11.72
CA ALA A 144 10.38 -14.91 10.32
C ALA A 144 10.22 -13.67 9.43
N MET A 145 9.48 -12.66 9.89
CA MET A 145 9.32 -11.38 9.19
C MET A 145 10.67 -10.68 8.99
N ALA A 146 11.49 -10.59 10.04
CA ALA A 146 12.82 -9.99 9.97
C ALA A 146 13.72 -10.71 8.96
N ALA A 147 13.82 -12.04 9.07
CA ALA A 147 14.64 -12.84 8.18
C ALA A 147 14.19 -12.70 6.71
N ALA A 148 12.88 -12.70 6.45
CA ALA A 148 12.36 -12.50 5.11
C ALA A 148 12.70 -11.10 4.56
N TYR A 149 12.50 -10.04 5.35
CA TYR A 149 12.82 -8.67 4.93
C TYR A 149 14.30 -8.50 4.57
N GLU A 150 15.20 -9.07 5.37
CA GLU A 150 16.65 -8.97 5.18
C GLU A 150 17.15 -9.69 3.91
N HIS A 151 16.47 -10.76 3.48
CA HIS A 151 16.82 -11.50 2.26
C HIS A 151 15.98 -11.10 1.04
N ALA A 152 14.95 -10.27 1.24
CA ALA A 152 14.02 -9.89 0.21
C ALA A 152 14.68 -9.01 -0.87
N LYS A 153 14.24 -9.22 -2.11
CA LYS A 153 14.62 -8.43 -3.28
C LYS A 153 13.43 -7.62 -3.79
N GLY A 154 13.70 -6.58 -4.55
CA GLY A 154 12.70 -5.68 -5.11
C GLY A 154 12.65 -4.32 -4.39
N ASP A 155 11.66 -3.51 -4.75
CA ASP A 155 11.41 -2.22 -4.11
C ASP A 155 10.97 -2.37 -2.64
N LEU A 156 10.83 -1.24 -1.93
CA LEU A 156 10.45 -1.24 -0.52
C LEU A 156 9.10 -1.94 -0.28
N ALA A 157 8.11 -1.70 -1.15
CA ALA A 157 6.78 -2.31 -1.03
C ALA A 157 6.86 -3.84 -1.14
N GLU A 158 7.61 -4.38 -2.11
CA GLU A 158 7.78 -5.81 -2.31
C GLU A 158 8.48 -6.49 -1.13
N ARG A 159 9.50 -5.84 -0.56
CA ARG A 159 10.22 -6.37 0.61
C ARG A 159 9.35 -6.39 1.86
N MET A 160 8.59 -5.32 2.11
CA MET A 160 7.62 -5.29 3.21
C MET A 160 6.50 -6.33 3.02
N MET A 161 6.03 -6.52 1.79
CA MET A 161 5.03 -7.56 1.47
C MET A 161 5.56 -8.97 1.80
N GLN A 162 6.79 -9.28 1.40
CA GLN A 162 7.45 -10.55 1.72
C GLN A 162 7.60 -10.78 3.24
N ALA A 163 7.85 -9.71 4.01
CA ALA A 163 7.90 -9.78 5.46
C ALA A 163 6.54 -10.19 6.05
N LEU A 164 5.45 -9.54 5.63
CA LEU A 164 4.10 -9.87 6.10
C LEU A 164 3.73 -11.33 5.78
N GLU A 165 4.01 -11.79 4.55
CA GLU A 165 3.72 -13.18 4.16
C GLU A 165 4.54 -14.20 4.94
N ALA A 166 5.79 -13.86 5.30
CA ALA A 166 6.60 -14.71 6.16
C ALA A 166 6.02 -14.84 7.57
N GLY A 167 5.47 -13.74 8.10
CA GLY A 167 4.73 -13.75 9.35
C GLY A 167 3.48 -14.65 9.29
N GLU A 168 2.67 -14.52 8.24
CA GLU A 168 1.48 -15.35 8.06
C GLU A 168 1.83 -16.85 7.92
N ARG A 169 2.88 -17.20 7.17
CA ARG A 169 3.30 -18.61 6.94
C ARG A 169 3.68 -19.36 8.21
N VAL A 170 4.16 -18.66 9.24
CA VAL A 170 4.54 -19.30 10.53
C VAL A 170 3.45 -19.21 11.59
N GLY A 171 2.25 -18.73 11.23
CA GLY A 171 1.06 -18.76 12.06
C GLY A 171 0.31 -17.44 12.13
N GLY A 172 1.01 -16.31 11.99
CA GLY A 172 0.41 -14.98 12.08
C GLY A 172 -0.35 -14.75 13.40
N ASP A 173 -1.42 -13.96 13.32
CA ASP A 173 -2.34 -13.68 14.42
C ASP A 173 -3.17 -14.93 14.77
N ILE A 174 -3.24 -15.27 16.06
CA ILE A 174 -3.92 -16.49 16.55
C ILE A 174 -5.41 -16.52 16.21
N ARG A 175 -6.02 -15.36 15.90
CA ARG A 175 -7.43 -15.21 15.53
C ARG A 175 -7.66 -15.43 14.04
N GLY A 176 -6.59 -15.52 13.25
CA GLY A 176 -6.62 -15.60 11.79
C GLY A 176 -6.33 -14.25 11.15
N ARG A 177 -7.02 -13.92 10.06
CA ARG A 177 -6.75 -12.73 9.24
C ARG A 177 -8.03 -12.05 8.77
N GLN A 178 -7.99 -10.74 8.61
CA GLN A 178 -9.16 -9.96 8.19
C GLN A 178 -8.80 -8.76 7.31
N SER A 179 -7.87 -7.91 7.74
CA SER A 179 -7.50 -6.69 7.02
C SER A 179 -5.99 -6.57 6.86
N ALA A 180 -5.57 -5.74 5.90
CA ALA A 180 -4.18 -5.38 5.67
C ALA A 180 -4.06 -3.98 5.06
N ALA A 181 -2.93 -3.32 5.27
CA ALA A 181 -2.66 -2.03 4.65
C ALA A 181 -1.17 -1.82 4.41
N MET A 182 -0.84 -0.98 3.44
CA MET A 182 0.52 -0.54 3.18
C MET A 182 0.53 0.92 2.77
N VAL A 183 1.45 1.68 3.36
CA VAL A 183 1.76 3.05 2.97
C VAL A 183 3.25 3.14 2.68
N VAL A 184 3.62 3.67 1.52
CA VAL A 184 5.01 4.00 1.14
C VAL A 184 5.05 5.44 0.68
N VAL A 185 6.01 6.20 1.21
CA VAL A 185 6.22 7.61 0.92
C VAL A 185 7.62 7.85 0.36
N LYS A 186 7.75 8.90 -0.45
CA LYS A 186 9.04 9.36 -1.00
C LYS A 186 10.02 9.74 0.11
N ALA A 187 11.31 9.70 -0.22
CA ALA A 187 12.38 10.13 0.69
C ALA A 187 12.31 11.61 1.08
N LYS A 188 11.81 12.46 0.17
CA LYS A 188 11.70 13.92 0.34
C LYS A 188 10.27 14.34 0.05
N SER A 189 9.77 15.33 0.80
CA SER A 189 8.47 15.91 0.50
C SER A 189 8.52 16.80 -0.74
N SER A 190 7.47 16.73 -1.56
CA SER A 190 7.18 17.69 -2.62
C SER A 190 6.33 18.88 -2.14
N GLY A 191 5.98 18.93 -0.85
CA GLY A 191 4.97 19.86 -0.30
C GLY A 191 3.53 19.48 -0.64
N LYS A 192 3.31 18.35 -1.35
CA LYS A 192 2.00 17.84 -1.74
C LYS A 192 1.85 16.39 -1.25
N PRO A 193 1.24 16.17 -0.07
CA PRO A 193 1.15 14.83 0.53
C PRO A 193 0.54 13.75 -0.39
N TRP A 194 -0.41 14.12 -1.25
CA TRP A 194 -1.02 13.20 -2.22
C TRP A 194 -0.09 12.77 -3.36
N VAL A 195 0.95 13.56 -3.66
CA VAL A 195 2.01 13.22 -4.64
C VAL A 195 3.16 12.44 -3.97
N ASP A 196 3.31 12.61 -2.67
CA ASP A 196 4.39 12.01 -1.87
C ASP A 196 4.12 10.55 -1.48
N ARG A 197 2.84 10.12 -1.51
CA ARG A 197 2.42 8.73 -1.30
C ARG A 197 2.57 7.90 -2.57
N VAL A 198 3.59 7.05 -2.59
CA VAL A 198 3.89 6.09 -3.67
C VAL A 198 2.93 4.91 -3.62
N ILE A 199 2.68 4.40 -2.41
CA ILE A 199 1.69 3.36 -2.11
C ILE A 199 0.81 3.87 -0.96
N ASP A 200 -0.50 3.72 -1.08
CA ASP A 200 -1.48 3.91 -0.01
C ASP A 200 -2.66 3.00 -0.34
N LEU A 201 -2.57 1.75 0.12
CA LEU A 201 -3.48 0.67 -0.24
C LEU A 201 -4.00 0.00 1.02
N ARG A 202 -5.29 -0.36 0.99
CA ARG A 202 -6.01 -0.93 2.14
C ARG A 202 -6.91 -2.06 1.66
N VAL A 203 -6.96 -3.10 2.46
CA VAL A 203 -7.93 -4.19 2.39
C VAL A 203 -8.68 -4.16 3.72
N GLU A 204 -9.90 -3.63 3.70
CA GLU A 204 -10.65 -3.36 4.93
C GLU A 204 -11.20 -4.64 5.58
N ASP A 205 -11.60 -5.61 4.76
CA ASP A 205 -12.10 -6.93 5.15
C ASP A 205 -11.94 -7.93 4.00
N HIS A 206 -11.22 -9.02 4.22
CA HIS A 206 -11.06 -10.13 3.29
C HIS A 206 -10.55 -11.39 4.02
N ALA A 207 -10.99 -12.57 3.58
CA ALA A 207 -10.51 -13.85 4.15
C ALA A 207 -9.02 -14.14 3.85
N GLN A 208 -8.44 -13.44 2.87
CA GLN A 208 -7.03 -13.53 2.47
C GLN A 208 -6.49 -12.10 2.19
N PRO A 209 -6.32 -11.25 3.21
CA PRO A 209 -6.05 -9.83 2.99
C PRO A 209 -4.66 -9.57 2.41
N LEU A 210 -3.67 -10.44 2.66
CA LEU A 210 -2.35 -10.33 2.05
C LEU A 210 -2.35 -10.66 0.55
N VAL A 211 -3.11 -11.68 0.13
CA VAL A 211 -3.29 -12.00 -1.30
C VAL A 211 -3.92 -10.80 -2.02
N GLU A 212 -4.93 -10.19 -1.40
CA GLU A 212 -5.60 -9.03 -1.96
C GLU A 212 -4.70 -7.79 -1.96
N LEU A 213 -3.94 -7.53 -0.89
CA LEU A 213 -2.97 -6.43 -0.85
C LEU A 213 -1.91 -6.58 -1.95
N ARG A 214 -1.41 -7.80 -2.20
CA ARG A 214 -0.48 -8.08 -3.30
C ARG A 214 -1.11 -7.80 -4.67
N ARG A 215 -2.38 -8.18 -4.86
CA ARG A 215 -3.15 -7.85 -6.07
C ARG A 215 -3.24 -6.33 -6.26
N LEU A 216 -3.53 -5.58 -5.21
CA LEU A 216 -3.62 -4.11 -5.24
C LEU A 216 -2.26 -3.45 -5.53
N ILE A 217 -1.15 -3.96 -4.96
CA ILE A 217 0.20 -3.46 -5.27
C ILE A 217 0.51 -3.63 -6.77
N ARG A 218 0.20 -4.80 -7.34
CA ARG A 218 0.33 -5.05 -8.79
C ARG A 218 -0.50 -4.05 -9.61
N LEU A 219 -1.76 -3.82 -9.23
CA LEU A 219 -2.61 -2.86 -9.91
C LEU A 219 -2.07 -1.43 -9.81
N ARG A 220 -1.62 -1.00 -8.63
CA ARG A 220 -1.04 0.33 -8.46
C ARG A 220 0.19 0.53 -9.34
N ARG A 221 1.05 -0.50 -9.47
CA ARG A 221 2.19 -0.45 -10.40
C ARG A 221 1.73 -0.34 -11.86
N ALA A 222 0.66 -1.03 -12.24
CA ALA A 222 0.10 -0.94 -13.60
C ALA A 222 -0.45 0.47 -13.90
N TYR A 223 -1.22 1.06 -13.00
CA TYR A 223 -1.72 2.44 -13.14
C TYR A 223 -0.59 3.47 -13.15
N ASN A 224 0.43 3.31 -12.29
CA ASN A 224 1.61 4.19 -12.34
C ASN A 224 2.33 4.12 -13.70
N ALA A 225 2.37 2.94 -14.34
CA ALA A 225 2.96 2.79 -15.66
C ALA A 225 2.07 3.45 -16.74
N GLU A 226 0.75 3.32 -16.66
CA GLU A 226 -0.18 4.03 -17.55
C GLU A 226 -0.03 5.56 -17.43
N ASP A 227 -0.04 6.10 -16.20
CA ASP A 227 0.17 7.53 -15.94
C ASP A 227 1.51 8.02 -16.53
N ALA A 228 2.57 7.21 -16.41
CA ALA A 228 3.86 7.53 -17.00
C ALA A 228 3.80 7.53 -18.54
N GLY A 229 3.02 6.64 -19.14
CA GLY A 229 2.75 6.61 -20.58
C GLY A 229 2.04 7.87 -21.06
N ASP A 230 0.97 8.28 -20.37
CA ASP A 230 0.21 9.48 -20.70
C ASP A 230 1.08 10.74 -20.61
N ASN A 231 1.89 10.84 -19.55
CA ASN A 231 2.86 11.92 -19.40
C ASN A 231 3.94 11.91 -20.50
N ALA A 232 4.34 10.75 -21.00
CA ALA A 232 5.28 10.65 -22.12
C ALA A 232 4.64 11.09 -23.45
N ILE A 233 3.38 10.74 -23.71
CA ILE A 233 2.62 11.25 -24.86
C ILE A 233 2.49 12.77 -24.81
N ALA A 234 2.09 13.33 -23.68
CA ALA A 234 1.95 14.78 -23.51
C ALA A 234 3.28 15.53 -23.75
N ALA A 235 4.41 14.87 -23.50
CA ALA A 235 5.75 15.38 -23.74
C ALA A 235 6.33 15.05 -25.14
N GLY A 236 5.54 14.45 -26.04
CA GLY A 236 5.98 14.07 -27.39
C GLY A 236 6.94 12.87 -27.44
N ARG A 237 7.06 12.09 -26.37
CA ARG A 237 7.97 10.93 -26.23
C ARG A 237 7.25 9.61 -26.54
N ALA A 238 6.85 9.43 -27.80
CA ALA A 238 5.98 8.32 -28.22
C ALA A 238 6.55 6.91 -27.97
N ASN A 239 7.86 6.71 -28.10
CA ASN A 239 8.48 5.40 -27.85
C ASN A 239 8.45 5.03 -26.37
N GLU A 240 8.79 5.98 -25.50
CA GLU A 240 8.71 5.78 -24.04
C GLU A 240 7.27 5.53 -23.60
N ALA A 241 6.30 6.24 -24.17
CA ALA A 241 4.89 6.00 -23.88
C ALA A 241 4.48 4.55 -24.18
N LEU A 242 4.91 4.01 -25.32
CA LEU A 242 4.61 2.63 -25.69
C LEU A 242 5.17 1.64 -24.67
N GLU A 243 6.45 1.79 -24.29
CA GLU A 243 7.09 0.90 -23.30
C GLU A 243 6.32 0.90 -21.98
N ARG A 244 5.80 2.06 -21.57
CA ARG A 244 5.01 2.22 -20.35
C ARG A 244 3.62 1.59 -20.44
N TYR A 245 2.92 1.74 -21.56
CA TYR A 245 1.65 1.06 -21.77
C TYR A 245 1.80 -0.46 -21.86
N GLU A 246 2.87 -0.95 -22.50
CA GLU A 246 3.18 -2.38 -22.55
C GLU A 246 3.48 -2.93 -21.15
N GLU A 247 4.21 -2.18 -20.32
CA GLU A 247 4.43 -2.51 -18.92
C GLU A 247 3.10 -2.58 -18.14
N ALA A 248 2.22 -1.58 -18.28
CA ALA A 248 0.91 -1.55 -17.63
C ALA A 248 0.05 -2.77 -18.00
N MET A 249 -0.05 -3.08 -19.30
CA MET A 249 -0.80 -4.24 -19.80
C MET A 249 -0.21 -5.58 -19.36
N ARG A 250 1.12 -5.68 -19.22
CA ARG A 250 1.80 -6.88 -18.70
C ARG A 250 1.54 -7.07 -17.22
N LEU A 251 1.50 -5.99 -16.44
CA LEU A 251 1.21 -6.02 -15.01
C LEU A 251 -0.26 -6.32 -14.73
N ALA A 252 -1.18 -5.84 -15.57
CA ALA A 252 -2.63 -5.96 -15.38
C ALA A 252 -3.39 -6.41 -16.66
N PRO A 253 -3.11 -7.62 -17.18
CA PRO A 253 -3.74 -8.11 -18.42
C PRO A 253 -5.25 -8.37 -18.28
N ASP A 254 -5.70 -8.52 -17.03
CA ASP A 254 -7.08 -8.71 -16.60
C ASP A 254 -7.89 -7.40 -16.58
N VAL A 255 -7.23 -6.24 -16.54
CA VAL A 255 -7.92 -4.93 -16.50
C VAL A 255 -8.13 -4.43 -17.93
N VAL A 256 -9.37 -4.50 -18.39
CA VAL A 256 -9.75 -4.08 -19.75
C VAL A 256 -9.64 -2.57 -19.92
N GLU A 257 -9.94 -1.80 -18.88
CA GLU A 257 -9.90 -0.33 -18.89
C GLU A 257 -8.49 0.21 -19.22
N LEU A 258 -7.44 -0.30 -18.57
CA LEU A 258 -6.04 0.05 -18.86
C LEU A 258 -5.68 -0.19 -20.34
N GLN A 259 -6.16 -1.30 -20.90
CA GLN A 259 -5.93 -1.62 -22.31
C GLN A 259 -6.68 -0.65 -23.24
N PHE A 260 -7.89 -0.25 -22.86
CA PHE A 260 -8.69 0.70 -23.63
C PHE A 260 -8.02 2.08 -23.68
N TRP A 261 -7.62 2.63 -22.53
CA TRP A 261 -6.99 3.96 -22.48
C TRP A 261 -5.63 3.98 -23.18
N ALA A 262 -4.80 2.95 -22.99
CA ALA A 262 -3.58 2.78 -23.77
C ALA A 262 -3.83 2.78 -25.29
N ALA A 263 -4.89 2.11 -25.76
CA ALA A 263 -5.26 2.12 -27.17
C ALA A 263 -5.68 3.50 -27.68
N VAL A 264 -6.43 4.27 -26.88
CA VAL A 264 -6.81 5.66 -27.20
C VAL A 264 -5.56 6.55 -27.32
N SER A 265 -4.66 6.48 -26.34
CA SER A 265 -3.43 7.28 -26.33
C SER A 265 -2.49 6.90 -27.47
N MET A 266 -2.35 5.61 -27.79
CA MET A 266 -1.58 5.16 -28.96
C MET A 266 -2.18 5.65 -30.27
N TYR A 267 -3.51 5.57 -30.44
CA TYR A 267 -4.17 5.98 -31.68
C TYR A 267 -4.01 7.48 -31.93
N THR A 268 -4.26 8.29 -30.90
CA THR A 268 -4.14 9.75 -30.96
C THR A 268 -2.68 10.20 -31.09
N GLY A 269 -1.73 9.42 -30.56
CA GLY A 269 -0.28 9.61 -30.72
C GLY A 269 0.31 9.12 -32.04
N GLY A 270 -0.51 8.72 -33.02
CA GLY A 270 -0.04 8.32 -34.36
C GLY A 270 0.39 6.87 -34.50
N ARG A 271 0.14 6.02 -33.50
CA ARG A 271 0.45 4.57 -33.47
C ARG A 271 -0.80 3.74 -33.76
N GLU A 272 -1.48 4.07 -34.87
CA GLU A 272 -2.76 3.47 -35.23
C GLU A 272 -2.72 1.93 -35.38
N PRO A 273 -1.71 1.31 -36.03
CA PRO A 273 -1.66 -0.15 -36.18
C PRO A 273 -1.63 -0.92 -34.84
N GLU A 274 -0.84 -0.43 -33.88
CA GLU A 274 -0.72 -0.99 -32.54
C GLU A 274 -2.01 -0.78 -31.75
N ALA A 275 -2.57 0.43 -31.79
CA ALA A 275 -3.83 0.76 -31.14
C ALA A 275 -4.99 -0.14 -31.63
N ARG A 276 -5.12 -0.34 -32.94
CA ARG A 276 -6.15 -1.24 -33.53
C ARG A 276 -6.01 -2.67 -33.01
N THR A 277 -4.79 -3.15 -32.80
CA THR A 277 -4.54 -4.48 -32.25
C THR A 277 -5.07 -4.58 -30.81
N VAL A 278 -4.88 -3.54 -30.01
CA VAL A 278 -5.38 -3.50 -28.62
C VAL A 278 -6.90 -3.31 -28.59
N PHE A 279 -7.46 -2.39 -29.38
CA PHE A 279 -8.91 -2.20 -29.49
C PHE A 279 -9.65 -3.49 -29.86
N ARG A 280 -9.12 -4.28 -30.80
CA ARG A 280 -9.73 -5.58 -31.16
C ARG A 280 -9.81 -6.52 -29.96
N ARG A 281 -8.78 -6.57 -29.11
CA ARG A 281 -8.79 -7.39 -27.89
C ARG A 281 -9.77 -6.85 -26.85
N VAL A 282 -9.79 -5.53 -26.65
CA VAL A 282 -10.70 -4.85 -25.72
C VAL A 282 -12.15 -5.13 -26.10
N PHE A 283 -12.53 -4.89 -27.36
CA PHE A 283 -13.91 -5.08 -27.82
C PHE A 283 -14.32 -6.55 -27.90
N ALA A 284 -13.37 -7.47 -28.11
CA ALA A 284 -13.63 -8.90 -28.02
C ALA A 284 -13.91 -9.35 -26.57
N LYS A 285 -13.25 -8.73 -25.57
CA LYS A 285 -13.51 -9.01 -24.15
C LYS A 285 -14.78 -8.32 -23.65
N GLU A 286 -14.96 -7.05 -23.99
CA GLU A 286 -16.04 -6.21 -23.47
C GLU A 286 -16.51 -5.20 -24.53
N ALA A 287 -17.65 -5.50 -25.17
CA ALA A 287 -18.23 -4.63 -26.19
C ALA A 287 -18.71 -3.26 -25.64
N ARG A 288 -18.87 -3.15 -24.31
CA ARG A 288 -19.32 -1.92 -23.64
C ARG A 288 -18.43 -0.69 -23.89
N TRP A 289 -17.18 -0.92 -24.26
CA TRP A 289 -16.20 0.14 -24.54
C TRP A 289 -16.36 0.77 -25.92
N VAL A 290 -17.06 0.12 -26.86
CA VAL A 290 -17.18 0.60 -28.25
C VAL A 290 -17.85 1.99 -28.32
N PRO A 291 -19.00 2.24 -27.65
CA PRO A 291 -19.64 3.55 -27.73
C PRO A 291 -18.83 4.68 -27.07
N LEU A 292 -17.80 4.35 -26.28
CA LEU A 292 -16.95 5.36 -25.66
C LEU A 292 -16.10 6.10 -26.70
N ILE A 293 -15.72 5.47 -27.83
CA ILE A 293 -14.94 6.13 -28.90
C ILE A 293 -15.67 7.36 -29.45
N GLU A 294 -16.97 7.23 -29.72
CA GLU A 294 -17.79 8.36 -30.17
C GLU A 294 -17.89 9.46 -29.10
N ARG A 295 -18.02 9.08 -27.83
CA ARG A 295 -18.08 10.05 -26.71
C ARG A 295 -16.77 10.80 -26.53
N LEU A 296 -15.63 10.11 -26.64
CA LEU A 296 -14.31 10.72 -26.56
C LEU A 296 -14.05 11.69 -27.70
N SER A 297 -14.54 11.39 -28.90
CA SER A 297 -14.44 12.28 -30.06
C SER A 297 -15.14 13.62 -29.81
N ARG A 298 -16.32 13.61 -29.18
CA ARG A 298 -17.09 14.82 -28.83
C ARG A 298 -16.40 15.74 -27.81
N VAL A 299 -15.45 15.23 -27.05
CA VAL A 299 -14.70 15.99 -26.03
C VAL A 299 -13.23 16.18 -26.41
N GLY A 300 -12.84 15.86 -27.64
CA GLY A 300 -11.48 16.05 -28.16
C GLY A 300 -10.44 15.07 -27.61
N LEU A 301 -10.86 13.97 -26.97
CA LEU A 301 -9.97 12.90 -26.49
C LEU A 301 -9.77 11.78 -27.53
N PHE A 302 -10.46 11.87 -28.66
CA PHE A 302 -10.27 11.02 -29.84
C PHE A 302 -10.51 11.90 -31.09
N PRO A 303 -9.94 11.57 -32.27
CA PRO A 303 -10.19 12.35 -33.48
C PRO A 303 -11.68 12.49 -33.81
N ASP A 304 -12.16 13.74 -33.96
CA ASP A 304 -13.50 14.06 -34.46
C ASP A 304 -13.55 13.90 -36.00
N ASP A 305 -13.32 12.67 -36.45
CA ASP A 305 -13.33 12.28 -37.85
C ASP A 305 -14.14 10.98 -38.01
N ALA A 306 -15.19 11.03 -38.83
CA ALA A 306 -16.11 9.91 -38.99
C ALA A 306 -15.44 8.66 -39.57
N ALA A 307 -14.39 8.79 -40.37
CA ALA A 307 -13.64 7.65 -40.89
C ALA A 307 -12.79 7.00 -39.79
N LYS A 308 -12.11 7.79 -38.95
CA LYS A 308 -11.32 7.29 -37.80
C LYS A 308 -12.20 6.66 -36.72
N ILE A 309 -13.37 7.23 -36.45
CA ILE A 309 -14.36 6.63 -35.53
C ILE A 309 -14.81 5.27 -36.06
N ARG A 310 -15.18 5.19 -37.36
CA ARG A 310 -15.57 3.92 -37.99
C ARG A 310 -14.42 2.91 -38.03
N ASP A 311 -13.20 3.38 -38.27
CA ASP A 311 -12.01 2.56 -38.29
C ASP A 311 -11.84 1.77 -36.99
N VAL A 312 -11.97 2.43 -35.83
CA VAL A 312 -11.89 1.76 -34.53
C VAL A 312 -13.16 0.99 -34.19
N THR A 313 -14.34 1.58 -34.33
CA THR A 313 -15.60 0.93 -33.91
C THR A 313 -15.91 -0.33 -34.73
N SER A 314 -15.46 -0.39 -35.99
CA SER A 314 -15.61 -1.59 -36.85
C SER A 314 -14.77 -2.80 -36.39
N LEU A 315 -13.81 -2.60 -35.47
CA LEU A 315 -13.03 -3.70 -34.88
C LEU A 315 -13.83 -4.56 -33.90
N ALA A 316 -15.02 -4.09 -33.48
CA ALA A 316 -15.91 -4.85 -32.61
C ALA A 316 -16.51 -6.05 -33.34
N VAL A 317 -16.57 -7.20 -32.66
CA VAL A 317 -17.22 -8.40 -33.21
C VAL A 317 -18.74 -8.18 -33.25
N LYS A 318 -19.36 -8.39 -34.42
CA LYS A 318 -20.83 -8.31 -34.56
C LYS A 318 -21.52 -9.27 -33.59
N GLY A 319 -22.43 -8.75 -32.76
CA GLY A 319 -23.26 -9.54 -31.86
C GLY A 319 -22.69 -9.77 -30.44
N ALA A 320 -21.54 -9.19 -30.10
CA ALA A 320 -21.04 -9.17 -28.73
C ALA A 320 -22.05 -8.42 -27.83
N ARG A 321 -22.64 -9.13 -26.87
CA ARG A 321 -23.61 -8.55 -25.91
C ARG A 321 -22.87 -7.86 -24.76
N TRP A 322 -23.56 -6.86 -24.21
CA TRP A 322 -23.22 -6.12 -23.00
C TRP A 322 -23.13 -7.02 -21.76
#